data_AF-A0A0Q8I7R2-F1
#
_entry.id   AF-A0A0Q8I7R2-F1
#
_cell.length_a   1.000
_cell.length_b   1.000
_cell.length_c   1.000
_cell.angle_alpha   90.00
_cell.angle_beta   90.00
_cell.angle_gamma   90.00
#
_symmetry.space_group_name_H-M   'P 1'
#
loop_
_entity.id
_entity.type
_entity.pdbx_description
1 polymer ?
#
loop_
_entity_poly.entity_id
_entity_poly.type
_entity_poly.pdbx_seq_one_letter_code
_entity_poly.pdbx_strand_id
1 'polypeptide(L)'
;MIRSLTASLAVIGATLVAPLATAPAHADGAGVGTPWVVSVGDSYISGEAGRWAGSSNSSSARADALGSTAYYDNAAGTGEAINRCHRSKSAEIHIGGGVQSLNLACSGAKTGTATGSDFKPGLDFYSGSEGVGQARALQSFATSNNVRMVVVSIGGNDFNFAGIIQQCVTDFLASPSWWKDYCNDDSSVTSNFTSTNVATVKSRIATALTNVRTAMRNANYTDTQWTMLVQTYPSPVPTGSGFRYSQSGYTRQNTGGCGFWDNDATWANNTALPTINNTVTGAISQAGITNAQVLNLSSAFNGRRLCETGVGLYEEVGLANWLSTGAVDKTEWVNQIRTVTTSGSSPYYIQESLHPNYWGQLAVRNCVRQAYNGGTPDGGTCVRSGTGLLNGEPRMALQ
;
A
#
# COMPACT_ATOMS: atom_id res chain seq x y z
N MET A 1 55.71 -33.91 -79.43
CA MET A 1 54.99 -34.34 -78.21
C MET A 1 55.13 -33.23 -77.18
N ILE A 2 53.99 -32.74 -76.72
CA ILE A 2 53.82 -31.56 -75.88
C ILE A 2 54.12 -31.94 -74.41
N ARG A 3 54.94 -31.14 -73.72
CA ARG A 3 54.90 -31.05 -72.25
C ARG A 3 55.04 -29.57 -71.85
N SER A 4 53.91 -28.99 -71.48
CA SER A 4 53.77 -27.65 -70.93
C SER A 4 54.18 -27.65 -69.45
N LEU A 5 55.06 -26.73 -69.06
CA LEU A 5 55.28 -26.36 -67.66
C LEU A 5 54.42 -25.14 -67.34
N THR A 6 53.40 -25.33 -66.50
CA THR A 6 52.61 -24.26 -65.88
C THR A 6 53.24 -23.85 -64.55
N ALA A 7 53.65 -22.60 -64.44
CA ALA A 7 54.02 -21.95 -63.19
C ALA A 7 52.78 -21.29 -62.59
N SER A 8 52.39 -21.69 -61.37
CA SER A 8 51.27 -21.11 -60.63
C SER A 8 51.78 -20.03 -59.68
N LEU A 9 51.39 -18.77 -59.92
CA LEU A 9 51.53 -17.68 -58.94
C LEU A 9 50.45 -17.83 -57.87
N ALA A 10 50.85 -17.95 -56.61
CA ALA A 10 49.97 -17.87 -55.45
C ALA A 10 49.80 -16.40 -55.03
N VAL A 11 48.60 -15.85 -55.19
CA VAL A 11 48.22 -14.53 -54.65
C VAL A 11 47.70 -14.74 -53.23
N ILE A 12 48.43 -14.23 -52.24
CA ILE A 12 48.01 -14.18 -50.84
C ILE A 12 47.14 -12.93 -50.66
N GLY A 13 45.83 -13.11 -50.65
CA GLY A 13 44.87 -12.05 -50.29
C GLY A 13 44.78 -11.90 -48.77
N ALA A 14 45.27 -10.79 -48.24
CA ALA A 14 45.08 -10.43 -46.84
C ALA A 14 43.64 -9.90 -46.64
N THR A 15 42.76 -10.73 -46.08
CA THR A 15 41.44 -10.31 -45.61
C THR A 15 41.58 -9.52 -44.31
N LEU A 16 41.43 -8.19 -44.40
CA LEU A 16 41.22 -7.30 -43.26
C LEU A 16 39.89 -7.64 -42.58
N VAL A 17 39.95 -8.32 -41.44
CA VAL A 17 38.79 -8.51 -40.55
C VAL A 17 38.59 -7.21 -39.77
N ALA A 18 37.62 -6.40 -40.17
CA ALA A 18 37.20 -5.25 -39.39
C ALA A 18 36.53 -5.75 -38.08
N PRO A 19 36.93 -5.27 -36.90
CA PRO A 19 36.26 -5.64 -35.66
C PRO A 19 34.83 -5.08 -35.71
N LEU A 20 33.84 -5.98 -35.63
CA LEU A 20 32.45 -5.60 -35.36
C LEU A 20 32.43 -4.89 -34.01
N ALA A 21 32.25 -3.57 -34.03
CA ALA A 21 31.98 -2.80 -32.83
C ALA A 21 30.63 -3.29 -32.27
N THR A 22 30.68 -4.09 -31.21
CA THR A 22 29.49 -4.39 -30.40
C THR A 22 28.96 -3.08 -29.86
N ALA A 23 27.73 -2.71 -30.23
CA ALA A 23 27.04 -1.57 -29.63
C ALA A 23 27.09 -1.74 -28.10
N PRO A 24 27.40 -0.69 -27.33
CA PRO A 24 27.42 -0.80 -25.88
C PRO A 24 26.03 -1.25 -25.42
N ALA A 25 25.98 -2.29 -24.58
CA ALA A 25 24.74 -2.65 -23.90
C ALA A 25 24.28 -1.42 -23.10
N HIS A 26 23.17 -0.81 -23.50
CA HIS A 26 22.57 0.24 -22.72
C HIS A 26 22.11 -0.38 -21.40
N ALA A 27 22.59 0.17 -20.28
CA ALA A 27 22.03 -0.17 -18.98
C ALA A 27 20.54 0.19 -18.97
N ASP A 28 19.72 -0.65 -18.33
CA ASP A 28 18.31 -0.35 -18.07
C ASP A 28 18.19 1.01 -17.36
N GLY A 29 17.07 1.70 -17.57
CA GLY A 29 16.88 3.07 -17.09
C GLY A 29 15.66 3.73 -17.70
N ALA A 30 15.60 5.06 -17.70
CA ALA A 30 14.44 5.79 -18.18
C ALA A 30 14.05 5.40 -19.62
N GLY A 31 12.91 4.72 -19.76
CA GLY A 31 12.37 4.24 -21.05
C GLY A 31 13.08 3.02 -21.65
N VAL A 32 14.07 2.42 -20.97
CA VAL A 32 14.87 1.29 -21.48
C VAL A 32 14.85 0.14 -20.49
N GLY A 33 14.46 -1.05 -20.94
CA GLY A 33 14.40 -2.26 -20.13
C GLY A 33 13.00 -2.63 -19.66
N THR A 34 12.91 -3.69 -18.87
CA THR A 34 11.63 -4.21 -18.36
C THR A 34 10.95 -3.16 -17.47
N PRO A 35 9.64 -2.88 -17.65
CA PRO A 35 8.97 -1.85 -16.87
C PRO A 35 8.86 -2.24 -15.39
N TRP A 36 9.03 -1.25 -14.53
CA TRP A 36 8.87 -1.34 -13.08
C TRP A 36 7.76 -0.45 -12.58
N VAL A 37 7.06 -0.93 -11.55
CA VAL A 37 6.22 -0.11 -10.69
C VAL A 37 6.81 -0.08 -9.28
N VAL A 38 6.79 1.09 -8.64
CA VAL A 38 7.38 1.25 -7.30
C VAL A 38 6.35 1.84 -6.35
N SER A 39 6.20 1.27 -5.17
CA SER A 39 5.38 1.86 -4.11
C SER A 39 6.23 2.59 -3.09
N VAL A 40 5.77 3.76 -2.68
CA VAL A 40 6.33 4.57 -1.59
C VAL A 40 5.18 5.07 -0.72
N GLY A 41 5.39 5.19 0.58
CA GLY A 41 4.34 5.59 1.49
C GLY A 41 4.37 4.92 2.85
N ASP A 42 3.20 4.85 3.46
CA ASP A 42 2.96 4.30 4.79
C ASP A 42 2.50 2.83 4.78
N SER A 43 1.89 2.40 5.88
CA SER A 43 1.44 1.03 6.14
C SER A 43 0.34 0.53 5.21
N TYR A 44 -0.54 1.41 4.73
CA TYR A 44 -1.66 0.99 3.86
C TYR A 44 -1.15 0.43 2.54
N ILE A 45 -0.08 1.05 2.01
CA ILE A 45 0.57 0.65 0.75
C ILE A 45 1.77 -0.29 0.96
N SER A 46 2.41 -0.29 2.14
CA SER A 46 3.45 -1.29 2.44
C SER A 46 2.86 -2.70 2.46
N GLY A 47 1.57 -2.82 2.77
CA GLY A 47 0.89 -4.11 2.84
C GLY A 47 0.78 -4.64 4.26
N GLU A 48 0.87 -3.77 5.27
CA GLU A 48 0.60 -4.15 6.65
C GLU A 48 -0.74 -4.89 6.78
N ALA A 49 -0.78 -5.94 7.61
CA ALA A 49 -1.87 -6.90 7.75
C ALA A 49 -2.09 -7.82 6.54
N GLY A 50 -1.36 -7.64 5.45
CA GLY A 50 -1.47 -8.42 4.22
C GLY A 50 -1.21 -9.92 4.38
N ARG A 51 -0.70 -10.38 5.53
CA ARG A 51 -0.58 -11.80 5.90
C ARG A 51 -1.94 -12.51 6.01
N TRP A 52 -2.97 -11.80 6.46
CA TRP A 52 -4.20 -12.40 6.96
C TRP A 52 -5.33 -12.29 5.95
N ALA A 53 -5.95 -13.39 5.57
CA ALA A 53 -7.17 -13.39 4.76
C ALA A 53 -8.36 -13.56 5.69
N GLY A 54 -9.18 -12.52 5.85
CA GLY A 54 -10.32 -12.54 6.78
C GLY A 54 -9.89 -12.51 8.25
N SER A 55 -10.75 -13.00 9.14
CA SER A 55 -10.50 -13.00 10.59
C SER A 55 -11.20 -14.17 11.28
N SER A 56 -10.62 -14.64 12.39
CA SER A 56 -11.18 -15.67 13.26
C SER A 56 -10.69 -15.48 14.69
N ASN A 57 -11.59 -15.65 15.65
CA ASN A 57 -11.30 -15.75 17.07
C ASN A 57 -11.06 -17.21 17.49
N SER A 58 -11.47 -18.18 16.67
CA SER A 58 -11.28 -19.61 16.95
C SER A 58 -9.84 -20.06 16.73
N SER A 59 -9.20 -19.60 15.65
CA SER A 59 -7.79 -19.90 15.36
C SER A 59 -7.24 -19.00 14.25
N SER A 60 -6.04 -18.44 14.48
CA SER A 60 -5.34 -17.64 13.48
C SER A 60 -5.00 -18.41 12.21
N ALA A 61 -4.81 -19.74 12.30
CA ALA A 61 -4.54 -20.59 11.14
C ALA A 61 -5.67 -20.58 10.10
N ARG A 62 -6.90 -20.25 10.50
CA ARG A 62 -8.04 -20.12 9.57
C ARG A 62 -7.89 -18.91 8.63
N ALA A 63 -7.12 -17.91 9.05
CA ALA A 63 -6.89 -16.66 8.32
C ALA A 63 -5.44 -16.50 7.82
N ASP A 64 -4.50 -17.36 8.21
CA ASP A 64 -3.09 -17.22 7.82
C ASP A 64 -2.87 -17.59 6.35
N ALA A 65 -2.74 -16.59 5.47
CA ALA A 65 -2.63 -16.80 4.03
C ALA A 65 -1.18 -16.87 3.56
N LEU A 66 -0.28 -16.12 4.19
CA LEU A 66 1.13 -16.00 3.78
C LEU A 66 2.12 -16.59 4.78
N GLY A 67 1.67 -16.98 5.97
CA GLY A 67 2.53 -17.52 7.02
C GLY A 67 3.47 -16.47 7.62
N SER A 68 4.46 -16.94 8.40
CA SER A 68 5.44 -16.09 9.09
C SER A 68 6.37 -15.31 8.15
N THR A 69 6.45 -15.69 6.88
CA THR A 69 7.32 -15.04 5.88
C THR A 69 6.63 -13.95 5.09
N ALA A 70 5.41 -13.56 5.48
CA ALA A 70 4.58 -12.60 4.75
C ALA A 70 5.30 -11.29 4.44
N TYR A 71 6.15 -10.83 5.36
CA TYR A 71 6.86 -9.55 5.30
C TYR A 71 8.35 -9.70 4.95
N TYR A 72 8.82 -10.89 4.57
CA TYR A 72 10.23 -11.06 4.20
C TYR A 72 10.50 -10.44 2.83
N ASP A 73 11.10 -9.25 2.85
CA ASP A 73 11.37 -8.39 1.68
C ASP A 73 12.86 -8.11 1.46
N ASN A 74 13.76 -8.60 2.32
CA ASN A 74 15.18 -8.53 2.05
C ASN A 74 15.57 -9.41 0.84
N ALA A 75 16.71 -9.13 0.22
CA ALA A 75 17.14 -9.82 -1.01
C ALA A 75 17.27 -11.35 -0.85
N ALA A 76 17.53 -11.84 0.36
CA ALA A 76 17.63 -13.27 0.65
C ALA A 76 16.27 -13.93 0.92
N GLY A 77 15.20 -13.16 1.07
CA GLY A 77 13.87 -13.64 1.44
C GLY A 77 13.81 -14.26 2.83
N THR A 78 14.68 -13.85 3.76
CA THR A 78 14.82 -14.43 5.11
C THR A 78 14.38 -13.51 6.24
N GLY A 79 14.02 -12.26 5.94
CA GLY A 79 13.63 -11.28 6.93
C GLY A 79 13.18 -9.97 6.31
N GLU A 80 12.75 -9.04 7.18
CA GLU A 80 12.47 -7.67 6.78
C GLU A 80 13.77 -6.90 6.52
N ALA A 81 13.84 -6.15 5.41
CA ALA A 81 14.96 -5.28 5.09
C ALA A 81 15.07 -4.11 6.07
N ILE A 82 13.91 -3.58 6.50
CA ILE A 82 13.78 -2.63 7.60
C ILE A 82 12.72 -3.20 8.53
N ASN A 83 13.11 -3.46 9.78
CA ASN A 83 12.26 -4.08 10.78
C ASN A 83 10.93 -3.31 10.95
N ARG A 84 9.82 -4.05 10.92
CA ARG A 84 8.45 -3.52 11.05
C ARG A 84 8.09 -2.48 9.99
N CYS A 85 8.64 -2.58 8.78
CA CYS A 85 8.04 -1.90 7.63
C CYS A 85 6.87 -2.69 7.06
N HIS A 86 6.79 -3.99 7.36
CA HIS A 86 5.67 -4.85 6.97
C HIS A 86 5.38 -4.80 5.47
N ARG A 87 6.44 -4.94 4.66
CA ARG A 87 6.32 -4.98 3.20
C ARG A 87 5.78 -6.34 2.75
N SER A 88 4.47 -6.45 2.63
CA SER A 88 3.81 -7.75 2.40
C SER A 88 3.96 -8.24 0.97
N LYS A 89 4.13 -9.56 0.81
CA LYS A 89 4.02 -10.25 -0.50
C LYS A 89 2.63 -10.09 -1.15
N SER A 90 1.59 -9.77 -0.37
CA SER A 90 0.26 -9.44 -0.88
C SER A 90 0.06 -7.96 -1.22
N ALA A 91 1.04 -7.08 -0.99
CA ALA A 91 0.91 -5.65 -1.23
C ALA A 91 0.42 -5.33 -2.66
N GLU A 92 -0.32 -4.22 -2.77
CA GLU A 92 -0.98 -3.78 -3.99
C GLU A 92 -0.04 -3.54 -5.18
N ILE A 93 1.24 -3.29 -4.94
CA ILE A 93 2.22 -2.95 -5.98
C ILE A 93 2.60 -4.13 -6.88
N HIS A 94 2.41 -5.37 -6.41
CA HIS A 94 2.81 -6.58 -7.13
C HIS A 94 1.78 -6.96 -8.21
N ILE A 95 1.66 -6.13 -9.25
CA ILE A 95 0.62 -6.25 -10.28
C ILE A 95 0.85 -7.39 -11.29
N GLY A 96 2.07 -7.91 -11.42
CA GLY A 96 2.40 -8.99 -12.35
C GLY A 96 2.29 -8.59 -13.83
N GLY A 97 1.95 -9.53 -14.70
CA GLY A 97 1.70 -9.24 -16.13
C GLY A 97 2.94 -8.80 -16.93
N GLY A 98 4.13 -9.28 -16.54
CA GLY A 98 5.40 -8.88 -17.17
C GLY A 98 5.99 -7.56 -16.65
N VAL A 99 5.35 -6.94 -15.65
CA VAL A 99 5.83 -5.73 -14.98
C VAL A 99 6.49 -6.12 -13.66
N GLN A 100 7.70 -5.64 -13.45
CA GLN A 100 8.44 -5.84 -12.20
C GLN A 100 7.96 -4.85 -11.14
N SER A 101 8.17 -5.16 -9.86
CA SER A 101 7.67 -4.31 -8.77
C SER A 101 8.65 -4.21 -7.62
N LEU A 102 8.72 -3.03 -7.01
CA LEU A 102 9.49 -2.78 -5.80
C LEU A 102 8.62 -2.07 -4.76
N ASN A 103 8.65 -2.55 -3.53
CA ASN A 103 7.98 -1.91 -2.41
C ASN A 103 9.02 -1.19 -1.54
N LEU A 104 8.99 0.15 -1.53
CA LEU A 104 9.83 0.98 -0.67
C LEU A 104 9.06 1.56 0.52
N ALA A 105 7.73 1.45 0.52
CA ALA A 105 6.86 1.93 1.58
C ALA A 105 7.17 1.28 2.93
N CYS A 106 6.78 1.93 4.02
CA CYS A 106 7.06 1.43 5.34
C CYS A 106 5.93 1.74 6.32
N SER A 107 5.47 0.71 7.05
CA SER A 107 4.55 0.90 8.16
C SER A 107 5.09 1.92 9.17
N GLY A 108 4.22 2.85 9.58
CA GLY A 108 4.57 3.96 10.48
C GLY A 108 5.24 5.16 9.80
N ALA A 109 5.52 5.12 8.49
CA ALA A 109 6.12 6.25 7.79
C ALA A 109 5.21 7.50 7.82
N LYS A 110 5.81 8.65 8.13
CA LYS A 110 5.25 9.98 7.90
C LYS A 110 5.90 10.57 6.65
N THR A 111 5.52 11.80 6.26
CA THR A 111 6.20 12.49 5.15
C THR A 111 7.70 12.68 5.41
N GLY A 112 8.10 12.84 6.67
CA GLY A 112 9.51 12.96 7.10
C GLY A 112 10.03 11.70 7.81
N THR A 113 11.32 11.42 7.66
CA THR A 113 12.01 10.27 8.26
C THR A 113 12.09 10.40 9.78
N ALA A 114 11.72 9.33 10.47
CA ALA A 114 11.94 9.16 11.91
C ALA A 114 13.21 8.33 12.13
N THR A 115 14.15 8.85 12.92
CA THR A 115 15.43 8.20 13.24
C THR A 115 15.42 7.58 14.63
N GLY A 116 16.49 6.86 14.99
CA GLY A 116 16.61 6.15 16.27
C GLY A 116 16.31 4.66 16.17
N SER A 117 15.97 4.04 17.30
CA SER A 117 15.82 2.58 17.42
C SER A 117 14.65 1.99 16.63
N ASP A 118 13.62 2.80 16.32
CA ASP A 118 12.51 2.43 15.43
C ASP A 118 12.54 3.31 14.18
N PHE A 119 13.59 3.15 13.37
CA PHE A 119 13.79 3.90 12.14
C PHE A 119 12.62 3.68 11.16
N LYS A 120 11.95 4.76 10.77
CA LYS A 120 10.91 4.77 9.73
C LYS A 120 11.31 5.74 8.60
N PRO A 121 11.64 5.23 7.40
CA PRO A 121 11.99 6.09 6.28
C PRO A 121 10.77 6.88 5.83
N GLY A 122 10.87 8.20 5.88
CA GLY A 122 9.84 9.09 5.36
C GLY A 122 9.98 9.26 3.85
N LEU A 123 9.06 10.02 3.26
CA LEU A 123 9.09 10.32 1.83
C LEU A 123 9.98 11.54 1.53
N ASP A 124 11.23 11.43 1.97
CA ASP A 124 12.27 12.47 1.89
C ASP A 124 13.62 11.89 1.43
N PHE A 125 14.64 12.76 1.39
CA PHE A 125 16.01 12.43 0.98
C PHE A 125 16.96 12.15 2.15
N TYR A 126 16.43 11.82 3.34
CA TYR A 126 17.26 11.46 4.49
C TYR A 126 18.31 10.42 4.11
N SER A 127 19.50 10.55 4.69
CA SER A 127 20.59 9.61 4.54
C SER A 127 21.43 9.65 5.82
N GLY A 128 21.48 8.55 6.54
CA GLY A 128 22.24 8.42 7.78
C GLY A 128 22.65 6.97 8.04
N SER A 129 23.17 6.72 9.24
CA SER A 129 23.62 5.38 9.65
C SER A 129 22.50 4.34 9.72
N GLU A 130 21.28 4.79 9.98
CA GLU A 130 20.09 3.96 10.18
C GLU A 130 19.44 3.56 8.85
N GLY A 131 19.71 4.30 7.78
CA GLY A 131 19.16 4.04 6.46
C GLY A 131 18.97 5.30 5.63
N VAL A 132 18.09 5.20 4.65
CA VAL A 132 17.75 6.30 3.72
C VAL A 132 16.24 6.50 3.65
N GLY A 133 15.83 7.75 3.40
CA GLY A 133 14.45 8.08 3.10
C GLY A 133 13.96 7.43 1.80
N GLN A 134 12.66 7.28 1.65
CA GLN A 134 12.05 6.57 0.53
C GLN A 134 12.28 7.29 -0.82
N ALA A 135 12.34 8.63 -0.84
CA ALA A 135 12.65 9.36 -2.07
C ALA A 135 14.12 9.14 -2.50
N ARG A 136 15.04 9.07 -1.54
CA ARG A 136 16.44 8.68 -1.83
C ARG A 136 16.52 7.25 -2.36
N ALA A 137 15.82 6.30 -1.73
CA ALA A 137 15.78 4.91 -2.18
C ALA A 137 15.20 4.78 -3.61
N LEU A 138 14.12 5.52 -3.90
CA LEU A 138 13.52 5.58 -5.24
C LEU A 138 14.53 6.13 -6.27
N GLN A 139 15.22 7.23 -5.95
CA GLN A 139 16.23 7.81 -6.85
C GLN A 139 17.33 6.78 -7.17
N SER A 140 17.87 6.12 -6.14
CA SER A 140 18.91 5.11 -6.32
C SER A 140 18.43 3.96 -7.20
N PHE A 141 17.20 3.48 -6.97
CA PHE A 141 16.63 2.40 -7.76
C PHE A 141 16.36 2.80 -9.22
N ALA A 142 15.75 3.96 -9.44
CA ALA A 142 15.34 4.44 -10.75
C ALA A 142 16.53 4.72 -11.68
N THR A 143 17.73 4.98 -11.13
CA THR A 143 18.95 5.27 -11.90
C THR A 143 19.31 4.16 -12.89
N SER A 144 18.92 2.92 -12.62
CA SER A 144 19.25 1.74 -13.45
C SER A 144 18.04 0.85 -13.78
N ASN A 145 16.81 1.35 -13.65
CA ASN A 145 15.60 0.55 -13.87
C ASN A 145 14.52 1.41 -14.51
N ASN A 146 13.77 0.90 -15.50
CA ASN A 146 12.67 1.59 -16.21
C ASN A 146 11.40 1.73 -15.36
N VAL A 147 11.36 2.69 -14.44
CA VAL A 147 10.19 2.96 -13.61
C VAL A 147 9.12 3.70 -14.42
N ARG A 148 7.96 3.06 -14.58
CA ARG A 148 6.83 3.58 -15.37
C ARG A 148 5.71 4.17 -14.51
N MET A 149 5.60 3.73 -13.26
CA MET A 149 4.61 4.23 -12.31
C MET A 149 5.16 4.19 -10.89
N VAL A 150 4.95 5.26 -10.14
CA VAL A 150 5.22 5.32 -8.70
C VAL A 150 3.89 5.49 -7.97
N VAL A 151 3.50 4.51 -7.17
CA VAL A 151 2.26 4.53 -6.38
C VAL A 151 2.57 5.11 -5.01
N VAL A 152 1.80 6.12 -4.58
CA VAL A 152 2.05 6.89 -3.36
C VAL A 152 0.84 6.84 -2.43
N SER A 153 1.03 6.40 -1.20
CA SER A 153 0.05 6.54 -0.10
C SER A 153 0.73 7.13 1.13
N ILE A 154 0.47 8.39 1.45
CA ILE A 154 1.12 9.07 2.58
C ILE A 154 0.24 10.17 3.15
N GLY A 155 0.32 10.36 4.47
CA GLY A 155 -0.35 11.45 5.18
C GLY A 155 -1.22 11.00 6.35
N GLY A 156 -1.70 9.76 6.39
CA GLY A 156 -2.49 9.24 7.51
C GLY A 156 -1.76 9.37 8.85
N ASN A 157 -0.48 9.04 8.88
CA ASN A 157 0.35 9.20 10.09
C ASN A 157 0.65 10.65 10.45
N ASP A 158 0.63 11.58 9.48
CA ASP A 158 0.75 13.02 9.71
C ASP A 158 -0.51 13.63 10.35
N PHE A 159 -1.67 13.00 10.13
CA PHE A 159 -2.94 13.27 10.84
C PHE A 159 -3.03 12.58 12.22
N ASN A 160 -1.98 11.89 12.68
CA ASN A 160 -2.00 11.10 13.91
C ASN A 160 -3.10 10.02 13.91
N PHE A 161 -3.37 9.39 12.76
CA PHE A 161 -4.47 8.44 12.63
C PHE A 161 -4.44 7.31 13.66
N ALA A 162 -3.28 6.71 13.94
CA ALA A 162 -3.15 5.69 14.98
C ALA A 162 -3.59 6.18 16.37
N GLY A 163 -3.24 7.41 16.73
CA GLY A 163 -3.66 8.03 18.00
C GLY A 163 -5.17 8.30 18.05
N ILE A 164 -5.77 8.72 16.93
CA ILE A 164 -7.23 8.89 16.82
C ILE A 164 -7.94 7.54 17.03
N ILE A 165 -7.49 6.48 16.36
CA ILE A 165 -8.06 5.13 16.54
C ILE A 165 -7.92 4.67 18.00
N GLN A 166 -6.75 4.87 18.60
CA GLN A 166 -6.51 4.51 19.99
C GLN A 166 -7.48 5.24 20.93
N GLN A 167 -7.71 6.55 20.72
CA GLN A 167 -8.67 7.32 21.51
C GLN A 167 -10.08 6.74 21.37
N CYS A 168 -10.58 6.59 20.15
CA CYS A 168 -11.93 6.06 19.89
C CYS A 168 -12.18 4.67 20.48
N VAL A 169 -11.19 3.77 20.40
CA VAL A 169 -11.31 2.44 21.01
C VAL A 169 -11.26 2.52 22.53
N THR A 170 -10.46 3.44 23.07
CA THR A 170 -10.37 3.68 24.51
C THR A 170 -11.70 4.18 25.06
N ASP A 171 -12.31 5.19 24.43
CA ASP A 171 -13.57 5.77 24.91
C ASP A 171 -14.72 4.76 24.77
N PHE A 172 -14.72 3.95 23.71
CA PHE A 172 -15.65 2.83 23.57
C PHE A 172 -15.51 1.80 24.71
N LEU A 173 -14.29 1.47 25.10
CA LEU A 173 -14.04 0.49 26.15
C LEU A 173 -14.26 1.06 27.56
N ALA A 174 -13.97 2.34 27.78
CA ALA A 174 -13.99 2.99 29.08
C ALA A 174 -15.35 3.61 29.45
N SER A 175 -16.26 3.80 28.49
CA SER A 175 -17.60 4.34 28.75
C SER A 175 -18.70 3.29 28.57
N PRO A 176 -19.77 3.33 29.39
CA PRO A 176 -20.87 2.39 29.24
C PRO A 176 -21.89 2.87 28.19
N SER A 177 -22.68 1.94 27.63
CA SER A 177 -23.63 2.25 26.54
C SER A 177 -24.76 3.25 26.91
N TRP A 178 -25.01 3.48 28.19
CA TRP A 178 -25.98 4.45 28.72
C TRP A 178 -25.38 5.83 29.03
N TRP A 179 -24.05 5.95 29.01
CA TRP A 179 -23.33 7.21 29.14
C TRP A 179 -22.06 7.16 28.27
N LYS A 180 -22.26 7.31 26.96
CA LYS A 180 -21.21 7.15 25.95
C LYS A 180 -20.27 8.34 25.97
N ASP A 181 -18.99 8.05 25.86
CA ASP A 181 -17.91 9.01 25.64
C ASP A 181 -17.44 8.90 24.18
N TYR A 182 -17.48 9.98 23.42
CA TYR A 182 -17.24 9.96 21.98
C TYR A 182 -15.90 10.60 21.65
N CYS A 183 -14.99 9.88 20.99
CA CYS A 183 -13.70 10.45 20.64
C CYS A 183 -13.81 11.61 19.64
N ASN A 184 -14.91 11.71 18.88
CA ASN A 184 -15.00 12.70 17.82
C ASN A 184 -15.12 14.15 18.32
N ASP A 185 -15.45 14.36 19.61
CA ASP A 185 -15.45 15.67 20.25
C ASP A 185 -14.25 15.91 21.18
N ASP A 186 -13.38 14.90 21.35
CA ASP A 186 -12.15 15.03 22.12
C ASP A 186 -11.14 15.98 21.49
N SER A 187 -10.45 16.74 22.35
CA SER A 187 -9.35 17.63 21.92
C SER A 187 -8.19 16.87 21.25
N SER A 188 -7.91 15.64 21.69
CA SER A 188 -6.87 14.76 21.12
C SER A 188 -7.18 14.34 19.68
N VAL A 189 -8.45 14.34 19.29
CA VAL A 189 -8.93 14.02 17.94
C VAL A 189 -9.16 15.30 17.13
N THR A 190 -9.99 16.20 17.62
CA THR A 190 -10.42 17.43 16.92
C THR A 190 -9.25 18.34 16.52
N SER A 191 -8.18 18.39 17.31
CA SER A 191 -6.96 19.15 16.98
C SER A 191 -6.32 18.74 15.64
N ASN A 192 -6.43 17.46 15.25
CA ASN A 192 -5.90 16.96 13.98
C ASN A 192 -6.71 17.45 12.76
N PHE A 193 -7.95 17.88 12.95
CA PHE A 193 -8.89 18.28 11.89
C PHE A 193 -9.17 19.78 11.86
N THR A 194 -8.42 20.59 12.62
CA THR A 194 -8.46 22.05 12.48
C THR A 194 -7.99 22.46 11.10
N SER A 195 -8.52 23.58 10.57
CA SER A 195 -8.11 24.11 9.26
C SER A 195 -6.59 24.36 9.19
N THR A 196 -5.99 24.83 10.28
CA THR A 196 -4.53 25.03 10.40
C THR A 196 -3.76 23.71 10.31
N ASN A 197 -4.17 22.67 11.05
CA ASN A 197 -3.46 21.38 10.99
C ASN A 197 -3.65 20.72 9.62
N VAL A 198 -4.86 20.75 9.06
CA VAL A 198 -5.14 20.26 7.70
C VAL A 198 -4.24 20.94 6.67
N ALA A 199 -4.11 22.27 6.71
CA ALA A 199 -3.22 23.00 5.80
C ALA A 199 -1.73 22.64 6.00
N THR A 200 -1.32 22.41 7.25
CA THR A 200 0.05 21.98 7.59
C THR A 200 0.35 20.60 7.03
N VAL A 201 -0.53 19.62 7.26
CA VAL A 201 -0.39 18.26 6.73
C VAL A 201 -0.41 18.27 5.20
N LYS A 202 -1.32 19.05 4.58
CA LYS A 202 -1.35 19.24 3.13
C LYS A 202 0.00 19.69 2.56
N SER A 203 0.64 20.66 3.23
CA SER A 203 1.93 21.20 2.83
C SER A 203 3.08 20.20 2.98
N ARG A 204 3.03 19.36 4.04
CA ARG A 204 3.97 18.25 4.22
C ARG A 204 3.82 17.20 3.12
N ILE A 205 2.59 16.80 2.80
CA ILE A 205 2.33 15.85 1.71
C ILE A 205 2.78 16.46 0.37
N ALA A 206 2.49 17.73 0.10
CA ALA A 206 2.92 18.40 -1.12
C ALA A 206 4.46 18.40 -1.27
N THR A 207 5.17 18.61 -0.17
CA THR A 207 6.64 18.49 -0.14
C THR A 207 7.09 17.07 -0.44
N ALA A 208 6.45 16.06 0.16
CA ALA A 208 6.75 14.66 -0.08
C ALA A 208 6.52 14.23 -1.56
N LEU A 209 5.42 14.67 -2.18
CA LEU A 209 5.17 14.44 -3.60
C LEU A 209 6.22 15.13 -4.49
N THR A 210 6.64 16.35 -4.10
CA THR A 210 7.74 17.06 -4.78
C THR A 210 9.07 16.30 -4.65
N ASN A 211 9.33 15.65 -3.52
CA ASN A 211 10.51 14.80 -3.34
C ASN A 211 10.50 13.58 -4.26
N VAL A 212 9.35 12.93 -4.45
CA VAL A 212 9.21 11.81 -5.41
C VAL A 212 9.52 12.29 -6.83
N ARG A 213 8.95 13.42 -7.26
CA ARG A 213 9.26 13.99 -8.59
C ARG A 213 10.74 14.34 -8.73
N THR A 214 11.34 14.90 -7.68
CA THR A 214 12.76 15.23 -7.65
C THR A 214 13.64 13.98 -7.74
N ALA A 215 13.26 12.89 -7.06
CA ALA A 215 13.99 11.62 -7.09
C ALA A 215 14.03 11.04 -8.49
N MET A 216 12.89 11.06 -9.19
CA MET A 216 12.79 10.61 -10.57
C MET A 216 13.61 11.50 -11.51
N ARG A 217 13.54 12.82 -11.37
CA ARG A 217 14.35 13.76 -12.18
C ARG A 217 15.85 13.58 -11.96
N ASN A 218 16.28 13.37 -10.71
CA ASN A 218 17.67 13.09 -10.38
C ASN A 218 18.15 11.75 -10.94
N ALA A 219 17.24 10.82 -11.21
CA ALA A 219 17.48 9.57 -11.92
C ALA A 219 17.34 9.69 -13.45
N ASN A 220 17.35 10.92 -13.99
CA ASN A 220 17.25 11.26 -15.42
C ASN A 220 15.90 10.95 -16.08
N TYR A 221 14.81 10.88 -15.31
CA TYR A 221 13.46 10.81 -15.88
C TYR A 221 12.91 12.20 -16.19
N THR A 222 12.32 12.35 -17.37
CA THR A 222 11.36 13.42 -17.62
C THR A 222 10.03 13.07 -16.97
N ASP A 223 9.22 14.08 -16.62
CA ASP A 223 7.90 13.86 -16.01
C ASP A 223 6.92 13.12 -16.95
N THR A 224 7.21 13.03 -18.25
CA THR A 224 6.37 12.32 -19.23
C THR A 224 6.72 10.83 -19.37
N GLN A 225 7.83 10.37 -18.79
CA GLN A 225 8.27 8.98 -18.89
C GLN A 225 7.63 8.07 -17.82
N TRP A 226 7.02 8.65 -16.79
CA TRP A 226 6.44 7.94 -15.66
C TRP A 226 5.24 8.71 -15.09
N THR A 227 4.34 7.99 -14.42
CA THR A 227 3.18 8.56 -13.75
C THR A 227 3.28 8.41 -12.23
N MET A 228 2.93 9.46 -11.49
CA MET A 228 2.72 9.37 -10.04
C MET A 228 1.25 9.00 -9.77
N LEU A 229 0.99 7.79 -9.29
CA LEU A 229 -0.37 7.38 -8.90
C LEU A 229 -0.55 7.64 -7.40
N VAL A 230 -1.21 8.73 -7.03
CA VAL A 230 -1.46 9.08 -5.63
C VAL A 230 -2.78 8.46 -5.21
N GLN A 231 -2.76 7.61 -4.17
CA GLN A 231 -3.96 6.95 -3.70
C GLN A 231 -4.52 7.57 -2.42
N THR A 232 -5.85 7.61 -2.35
CA THR A 232 -6.57 7.93 -1.12
C THR A 232 -6.65 6.72 -0.20
N TYR A 233 -7.16 6.89 1.02
CA TYR A 233 -7.38 5.77 1.94
C TYR A 233 -8.81 5.22 1.78
N PRO A 234 -9.00 3.89 1.89
CA PRO A 234 -10.33 3.29 1.99
C PRO A 234 -10.90 3.50 3.39
N SER A 235 -12.23 3.47 3.52
CA SER A 235 -12.88 3.42 4.83
C SER A 235 -12.71 2.03 5.46
N PRO A 236 -12.09 1.88 6.65
CA PRO A 236 -11.84 0.56 7.24
C PRO A 236 -13.05 -0.01 8.01
N VAL A 237 -14.01 0.83 8.39
CA VAL A 237 -15.24 0.48 9.15
C VAL A 237 -16.46 1.18 8.55
N PRO A 238 -17.68 0.60 8.66
CA PRO A 238 -18.89 1.27 8.20
C PRO A 238 -19.26 2.50 9.03
N THR A 239 -20.26 3.26 8.58
CA THR A 239 -21.00 4.20 9.46
C THR A 239 -21.66 3.42 10.60
N GLY A 240 -22.09 4.10 11.66
CA GLY A 240 -22.67 3.45 12.84
C GLY A 240 -23.79 2.45 12.51
N SER A 241 -24.71 2.84 11.61
CA SER A 241 -25.81 1.99 11.15
C SER A 241 -25.40 0.75 10.35
N GLY A 242 -24.17 0.70 9.85
CA GLY A 242 -23.67 -0.43 9.06
C GLY A 242 -23.00 -1.52 9.89
N PHE A 243 -22.75 -1.29 11.19
CA PHE A 243 -22.12 -2.29 12.05
C PHE A 243 -23.02 -3.51 12.30
N ARG A 244 -22.45 -4.72 12.19
CA ARG A 244 -23.12 -5.99 12.52
C ARG A 244 -23.32 -6.19 14.02
N TYR A 245 -22.44 -5.62 14.83
CA TYR A 245 -22.55 -5.69 16.29
C TYR A 245 -23.17 -4.42 16.85
N SER A 246 -24.08 -4.58 17.81
CA SER A 246 -24.61 -3.46 18.59
C SER A 246 -23.48 -2.71 19.33
N GLN A 247 -23.65 -1.41 19.52
CA GLN A 247 -22.84 -0.62 20.45
C GLN A 247 -23.27 -0.81 21.92
N SER A 248 -24.27 -1.65 22.20
CA SER A 248 -24.62 -2.01 23.58
C SER A 248 -23.70 -3.13 24.08
N GLY A 249 -22.90 -2.85 25.11
CA GLY A 249 -21.92 -3.77 25.65
C GLY A 249 -20.66 -3.88 24.80
N TYR A 250 -19.85 -4.90 25.06
CA TYR A 250 -18.47 -4.97 24.52
C TYR A 250 -18.28 -5.97 23.38
N THR A 251 -19.32 -6.67 22.91
CA THR A 251 -19.19 -7.67 21.83
C THR A 251 -18.59 -7.08 20.56
N ARG A 252 -18.89 -5.81 20.25
CA ARG A 252 -18.31 -5.10 19.11
C ARG A 252 -16.78 -5.08 19.16
N GLN A 253 -16.17 -4.92 20.33
CA GLN A 253 -14.72 -5.02 20.48
C GLN A 253 -14.23 -6.44 20.78
N ASN A 254 -14.85 -7.13 21.75
CA ASN A 254 -14.37 -8.42 22.25
C ASN A 254 -14.52 -9.56 21.25
N THR A 255 -15.51 -9.48 20.35
CA THR A 255 -15.71 -10.46 19.27
C THR A 255 -15.31 -9.86 17.94
N GLY A 256 -15.83 -8.67 17.62
CA GLY A 256 -15.59 -8.03 16.33
C GLY A 256 -14.22 -7.41 16.15
N GLY A 257 -13.61 -6.92 17.22
CA GLY A 257 -12.40 -6.09 17.15
C GLY A 257 -12.66 -4.74 16.49
N CYS A 258 -13.83 -4.13 16.67
CA CYS A 258 -14.21 -2.89 15.99
C CYS A 258 -14.92 -1.92 16.94
N GLY A 259 -14.41 -1.80 18.17
CA GLY A 259 -14.98 -0.98 19.23
C GLY A 259 -14.95 0.51 18.92
N PHE A 260 -15.95 0.98 18.19
CA PHE A 260 -16.27 2.38 17.99
C PHE A 260 -17.71 2.62 18.42
N TRP A 261 -18.01 3.80 18.94
CA TRP A 261 -19.40 4.24 19.01
C TRP A 261 -19.96 4.53 17.62
N ASP A 262 -21.29 4.45 17.48
CA ASP A 262 -21.94 4.72 16.19
C ASP A 262 -21.70 6.15 15.72
N ASN A 263 -21.62 7.12 16.65
CA ASN A 263 -21.34 8.51 16.35
C ASN A 263 -19.91 8.68 15.79
N ASP A 264 -18.92 8.08 16.43
CA ASP A 264 -17.51 8.14 16.01
C ASP A 264 -17.31 7.52 14.64
N ALA A 265 -17.89 6.34 14.39
CA ALA A 265 -17.77 5.68 13.09
C ALA A 265 -18.51 6.43 11.97
N THR A 266 -19.63 7.08 12.29
CA THR A 266 -20.35 7.95 11.36
C THR A 266 -19.54 9.20 11.02
N TRP A 267 -18.96 9.85 12.03
CA TRP A 267 -18.04 10.98 11.86
C TRP A 267 -16.79 10.58 11.06
N ALA A 268 -16.22 9.40 11.32
CA ALA A 268 -15.05 8.92 10.60
C ALA A 268 -15.32 8.80 9.08
N ASN A 269 -16.49 8.25 8.71
CA ASN A 269 -16.89 8.10 7.30
C ASN A 269 -17.31 9.43 6.65
N ASN A 270 -17.99 10.31 7.38
CA ASN A 270 -18.58 11.52 6.81
C ASN A 270 -17.69 12.76 6.87
N THR A 271 -16.69 12.76 7.75
CA THR A 271 -15.88 13.95 8.04
C THR A 271 -14.39 13.63 8.02
N ALA A 272 -13.93 12.70 8.86
CA ALA A 272 -12.49 12.46 9.02
C ALA A 272 -11.84 11.95 7.72
N LEU A 273 -12.37 10.85 7.16
CA LEU A 273 -11.84 10.25 5.95
C LEU A 273 -11.96 11.17 4.72
N PRO A 274 -13.10 11.84 4.45
CA PRO A 274 -13.17 12.86 3.40
C PRO A 274 -12.13 13.98 3.57
N THR A 275 -11.90 14.45 4.80
CA THR A 275 -10.90 15.49 5.08
C THR A 275 -9.48 15.01 4.76
N ILE A 276 -9.11 13.81 5.21
CA ILE A 276 -7.80 13.21 4.92
C ILE A 276 -7.62 13.03 3.41
N ASN A 277 -8.61 12.43 2.74
CA ASN A 277 -8.53 12.14 1.31
C ASN A 277 -8.48 13.41 0.45
N ASN A 278 -9.25 14.44 0.79
CA ASN A 278 -9.19 15.75 0.13
C ASN A 278 -7.85 16.47 0.39
N THR A 279 -7.24 16.23 1.56
CA THR A 279 -5.91 16.76 1.87
C THR A 279 -4.84 16.11 1.00
N VAL A 280 -4.88 14.79 0.86
CA VAL A 280 -3.97 14.03 -0.02
C VAL A 280 -4.11 14.45 -1.48
N THR A 281 -5.32 14.45 -2.03
CA THR A 281 -5.54 14.81 -3.45
C THR A 281 -5.27 16.30 -3.69
N GLY A 282 -5.65 17.17 -2.76
CA GLY A 282 -5.35 18.59 -2.84
C GLY A 282 -3.86 18.91 -2.76
N ALA A 283 -3.04 18.04 -2.16
CA ALA A 283 -1.59 18.24 -2.09
C ALA A 283 -0.92 18.10 -3.47
N ILE A 284 -1.53 17.35 -4.40
CA ILE A 284 -1.06 17.21 -5.79
C ILE A 284 -1.03 18.58 -6.48
N SER A 285 -2.15 19.31 -6.40
CA SER A 285 -2.26 20.64 -7.01
C SER A 285 -1.38 21.66 -6.30
N GLN A 286 -1.28 21.60 -4.96
CA GLN A 286 -0.38 22.46 -4.19
C GLN A 286 1.10 22.24 -4.55
N ALA A 287 1.50 21.01 -4.83
CA ALA A 287 2.85 20.65 -5.26
C ALA A 287 3.13 20.94 -6.75
N GLY A 288 2.10 21.29 -7.54
CA GLY A 288 2.25 21.52 -8.98
C GLY A 288 2.73 20.27 -9.75
N ILE A 289 2.29 19.08 -9.31
CA ILE A 289 2.60 17.82 -9.99
C ILE A 289 1.62 17.62 -11.14
N THR A 290 2.12 17.68 -12.37
CA THR A 290 1.31 17.62 -13.59
C THR A 290 1.21 16.23 -14.19
N ASN A 291 2.09 15.30 -13.79
CA ASN A 291 2.10 13.90 -14.22
C ASN A 291 1.54 12.96 -13.14
N ALA A 292 0.60 13.46 -12.34
CA ALA A 292 -0.07 12.68 -11.30
C ALA A 292 -1.46 12.22 -11.74
N GLN A 293 -1.82 11.01 -11.33
CA GLN A 293 -3.16 10.46 -11.39
C GLN A 293 -3.63 10.13 -9.97
N VAL A 294 -4.95 10.10 -9.77
CA VAL A 294 -5.55 9.75 -8.48
C VAL A 294 -6.16 8.37 -8.55
N LEU A 295 -5.78 7.49 -7.61
CA LEU A 295 -6.49 6.25 -7.32
C LEU A 295 -7.40 6.48 -6.11
N ASN A 296 -8.69 6.64 -6.34
CA ASN A 296 -9.65 6.86 -5.28
C ASN A 296 -10.12 5.53 -4.67
N LEU A 297 -9.70 5.25 -3.44
CA LEU A 297 -10.03 4.03 -2.69
C LEU A 297 -11.18 4.20 -1.69
N SER A 298 -11.75 5.40 -1.55
CA SER A 298 -12.69 5.74 -0.46
C SER A 298 -13.86 4.77 -0.29
N SER A 299 -14.38 4.21 -1.39
CA SER A 299 -15.48 3.24 -1.42
C SER A 299 -15.05 1.80 -1.72
N ALA A 300 -13.75 1.54 -1.92
CA ALA A 300 -13.23 0.26 -2.42
C ALA A 300 -13.65 -0.93 -1.54
N PHE A 301 -13.77 -0.72 -0.23
CA PHE A 301 -14.10 -1.78 0.73
C PHE A 301 -15.58 -1.81 1.14
N ASN A 302 -16.46 -0.98 0.57
CA ASN A 302 -17.88 -0.99 0.93
C ASN A 302 -18.50 -2.40 0.78
N GLY A 303 -19.19 -2.85 1.83
CA GLY A 303 -19.71 -4.21 1.97
C GLY A 303 -18.68 -5.26 2.39
N ARG A 304 -17.44 -4.87 2.70
CA ARG A 304 -16.32 -5.73 3.10
C ARG A 304 -15.50 -5.14 4.25
N ARG A 305 -15.93 -4.02 4.83
CA ARG A 305 -15.22 -3.34 5.92
C ARG A 305 -15.28 -4.15 7.20
N LEU A 306 -14.37 -3.84 8.12
CA LEU A 306 -14.38 -4.44 9.44
C LEU A 306 -15.71 -4.10 10.12
N CYS A 307 -16.38 -5.14 10.57
CA CYS A 307 -17.68 -5.09 11.17
C CYS A 307 -18.87 -4.62 10.39
N GLU A 308 -18.75 -4.59 9.07
CA GLU A 308 -19.88 -4.32 8.22
C GLU A 308 -20.88 -5.48 8.17
N THR A 309 -22.16 -5.14 8.17
CA THR A 309 -23.26 -6.11 7.99
C THR A 309 -23.11 -6.86 6.66
N GLY A 310 -23.31 -8.18 6.69
CA GLY A 310 -23.19 -9.05 5.52
C GLY A 310 -21.84 -9.75 5.37
N VAL A 311 -20.85 -9.39 6.19
CA VAL A 311 -19.57 -10.12 6.33
C VAL A 311 -19.27 -10.40 7.80
N GLY A 312 -18.33 -11.30 8.08
CA GLY A 312 -17.91 -11.57 9.45
C GLY A 312 -16.73 -12.53 9.56
N LEU A 313 -16.51 -13.04 10.78
CA LEU A 313 -15.48 -14.02 11.07
C LEU A 313 -15.82 -15.38 10.46
N TYR A 314 -14.80 -16.22 10.22
CA TYR A 314 -15.01 -17.55 9.64
C TYR A 314 -16.06 -18.40 10.36
N GLU A 315 -16.03 -18.43 11.70
CA GLU A 315 -17.02 -19.09 12.53
C GLU A 315 -18.43 -18.47 12.45
N GLU A 316 -18.55 -17.17 12.21
CA GLU A 316 -19.84 -16.48 12.13
C GLU A 316 -20.54 -16.75 10.79
N VAL A 317 -19.77 -16.85 9.72
CA VAL A 317 -20.30 -17.07 8.36
C VAL A 317 -20.28 -18.53 7.91
N GLY A 318 -19.98 -19.45 8.84
CA GLY A 318 -20.02 -20.89 8.61
C GLY A 318 -18.95 -21.38 7.62
N LEU A 319 -17.78 -20.75 7.58
CA LEU A 319 -16.69 -21.11 6.69
C LEU A 319 -15.52 -21.73 7.46
N ALA A 320 -14.83 -22.70 6.86
CA ALA A 320 -13.76 -23.43 7.53
C ALA A 320 -12.49 -22.60 7.68
N ASN A 321 -12.11 -21.83 6.65
CA ASN A 321 -10.89 -21.01 6.58
C ASN A 321 -10.92 -20.15 5.30
N TRP A 322 -9.84 -19.40 5.06
CA TRP A 322 -9.70 -18.52 3.91
C TRP A 322 -9.69 -19.20 2.53
N LEU A 323 -9.40 -20.51 2.48
CA LEU A 323 -9.47 -21.30 1.24
C LEU A 323 -10.89 -21.75 0.90
N SER A 324 -11.86 -21.53 1.80
CA SER A 324 -13.24 -21.94 1.58
C SER A 324 -13.87 -21.14 0.43
N THR A 325 -14.66 -21.80 -0.41
CA THR A 325 -15.41 -21.13 -1.48
C THR A 325 -16.30 -20.02 -0.90
N GLY A 326 -16.18 -18.81 -1.47
CA GLY A 326 -16.91 -17.63 -1.01
C GLY A 326 -16.30 -16.91 0.20
N ALA A 327 -15.12 -17.33 0.70
CA ALA A 327 -14.43 -16.63 1.79
C ALA A 327 -14.24 -15.14 1.47
N VAL A 328 -13.66 -14.81 0.31
CA VAL A 328 -13.47 -13.42 -0.15
C VAL A 328 -14.75 -12.58 -0.13
N ASP A 329 -15.93 -13.20 -0.28
CA ASP A 329 -17.21 -12.50 -0.32
C ASP A 329 -17.94 -12.43 1.02
N LYS A 330 -17.62 -13.31 1.96
CA LYS A 330 -18.32 -13.41 3.24
C LYS A 330 -17.47 -12.94 4.41
N THR A 331 -16.18 -12.70 4.21
CA THR A 331 -15.28 -12.20 5.26
C THR A 331 -14.86 -10.77 5.04
N GLU A 332 -14.43 -10.14 6.12
CA GLU A 332 -13.92 -8.78 6.16
C GLU A 332 -12.58 -8.67 5.39
N TRP A 333 -12.34 -7.54 4.74
CA TRP A 333 -11.09 -7.21 4.02
C TRP A 333 -10.15 -6.31 4.84
N VAL A 334 -10.51 -6.09 6.11
CA VAL A 334 -9.79 -5.23 7.05
C VAL A 334 -9.56 -6.02 8.32
N ASN A 335 -8.37 -5.90 8.89
CA ASN A 335 -8.01 -6.65 10.10
C ASN A 335 -8.67 -6.07 11.36
N GLN A 336 -9.04 -6.97 12.27
CA GLN A 336 -9.59 -6.62 13.58
C GLN A 336 -8.64 -5.73 14.39
N ILE A 337 -9.21 -4.80 15.15
CA ILE A 337 -8.51 -4.06 16.20
C ILE A 337 -8.18 -5.00 17.34
N ARG A 338 -6.88 -5.11 17.58
CA ARG A 338 -6.33 -5.90 18.67
C ARG A 338 -5.88 -4.98 19.80
N THR A 339 -6.36 -5.27 21.00
CA THR A 339 -5.97 -4.55 22.24
C THR A 339 -5.07 -5.46 23.08
N VAL A 340 -4.95 -5.24 24.40
CA VAL A 340 -4.16 -6.09 25.31
C VAL A 340 -4.53 -7.60 25.29
N THR A 341 -5.63 -7.97 24.63
CA THR A 341 -5.99 -9.36 24.31
C THR A 341 -4.97 -10.07 23.39
N THR A 342 -4.02 -9.35 22.80
CA THR A 342 -2.85 -9.95 22.11
C THR A 342 -1.61 -10.15 22.99
N SER A 343 -1.72 -9.96 24.30
CA SER A 343 -0.63 -10.34 25.22
C SER A 343 -0.39 -11.86 25.17
N GLY A 344 0.89 -12.28 25.11
CA GLY A 344 1.29 -13.69 25.01
C GLY A 344 1.76 -14.11 23.60
N SER A 345 1.64 -15.40 23.27
CA SER A 345 2.14 -16.00 22.01
C SER A 345 1.25 -15.72 20.78
N SER A 346 0.63 -14.53 20.70
CA SER A 346 -0.19 -14.12 19.56
C SER A 346 0.67 -13.98 18.30
N PRO A 347 0.26 -14.57 17.15
CA PRO A 347 0.99 -14.41 15.89
C PRO A 347 0.69 -13.08 15.19
N TYR A 348 -0.25 -12.30 15.72
CA TYR A 348 -0.66 -11.00 15.21
C TYR A 348 0.18 -9.87 15.79
N TYR A 349 0.31 -8.79 15.04
CA TYR A 349 0.86 -7.54 15.54
C TYR A 349 -0.24 -6.51 15.77
N ILE A 350 -0.16 -5.73 16.85
CA ILE A 350 -1.17 -4.69 17.16
C ILE A 350 -1.30 -3.66 16.02
N GLN A 351 -0.16 -3.30 15.42
CA GLN A 351 -0.03 -2.43 14.25
C GLN A 351 -0.82 -2.91 13.00
N GLU A 352 -1.16 -4.20 12.90
CA GLU A 352 -2.00 -4.72 11.80
C GLU A 352 -3.48 -4.31 11.92
N SER A 353 -3.90 -3.74 13.05
CA SER A 353 -5.28 -3.30 13.29
C SER A 353 -5.74 -2.27 12.25
N LEU A 354 -6.97 -2.43 11.73
CA LEU A 354 -7.61 -1.57 10.71
C LEU A 354 -6.91 -1.46 9.35
N HIS A 355 -5.83 -2.20 9.12
CA HIS A 355 -5.19 -2.21 7.81
C HIS A 355 -5.92 -3.17 6.84
N PRO A 356 -5.83 -2.92 5.53
CA PRO A 356 -6.31 -3.86 4.53
C PRO A 356 -5.59 -5.20 4.71
N ASN A 357 -6.35 -6.26 4.90
CA ASN A 357 -5.82 -7.60 5.04
C ASN A 357 -5.48 -8.19 3.65
N TYR A 358 -5.06 -9.45 3.55
CA TYR A 358 -4.74 -10.12 2.28
C TYR A 358 -5.77 -9.88 1.18
N TRP A 359 -7.07 -9.98 1.47
CA TRP A 359 -8.12 -9.71 0.48
C TRP A 359 -8.19 -8.24 0.11
N GLY A 360 -8.10 -7.33 1.08
CA GLY A 360 -8.08 -5.89 0.83
C GLY A 360 -6.88 -5.46 -0.02
N GLN A 361 -5.69 -5.98 0.27
CA GLN A 361 -4.47 -5.72 -0.49
C GLN A 361 -4.59 -6.22 -1.94
N LEU A 362 -5.13 -7.41 -2.14
CA LEU A 362 -5.39 -7.94 -3.49
C LEU A 362 -6.51 -7.19 -4.23
N ALA A 363 -7.51 -6.67 -3.52
CA ALA A 363 -8.53 -5.82 -4.13
C ALA A 363 -7.90 -4.53 -4.67
N VAL A 364 -7.07 -3.85 -3.87
CA VAL A 364 -6.39 -2.63 -4.33
C VAL A 364 -5.38 -2.96 -5.44
N ARG A 365 -4.63 -4.07 -5.34
CA ARG A 365 -3.77 -4.58 -6.42
C ARG A 365 -4.50 -4.68 -7.76
N ASN A 366 -5.74 -5.16 -7.74
CA ASN A 366 -6.55 -5.28 -8.94
C ASN A 366 -6.77 -3.91 -9.60
N CYS A 367 -7.11 -2.89 -8.82
CA CYS A 367 -7.27 -1.52 -9.29
C CYS A 367 -5.93 -0.88 -9.69
N VAL A 368 -4.83 -1.12 -8.98
CA VAL A 368 -3.49 -0.62 -9.36
C VAL A 368 -3.05 -1.22 -10.71
N ARG A 369 -3.38 -2.49 -10.98
CA ARG A 369 -3.13 -3.09 -12.30
C ARG A 369 -3.97 -2.44 -13.40
N GLN A 370 -5.24 -2.17 -13.13
CA GLN A 370 -6.09 -1.44 -14.07
C GLN A 370 -5.56 -0.03 -14.30
N ALA A 371 -5.14 0.66 -13.24
CA ALA A 371 -4.53 1.98 -13.30
C ALA A 371 -3.22 1.98 -14.07
N TYR A 372 -2.43 0.91 -14.04
CA TYR A 372 -1.22 0.79 -14.87
C TYR A 372 -1.54 0.76 -16.39
N ASN A 373 -2.72 0.24 -16.76
CA ASN A 373 -3.31 0.31 -18.10
C ASN A 373 -2.30 0.02 -19.24
N GLY A 374 -1.62 -1.12 -19.14
CA GLY A 374 -0.66 -1.56 -20.18
C GLY A 374 0.55 -0.64 -20.39
N GLY A 375 0.89 0.20 -19.40
CA GLY A 375 2.03 1.12 -19.48
C GLY A 375 1.67 2.57 -19.84
N THR A 376 0.37 2.88 -19.89
CA THR A 376 -0.19 4.23 -20.01
C THR A 376 -1.06 4.54 -18.79
N PRO A 377 -0.44 4.83 -17.62
CA PRO A 377 -1.20 4.82 -16.38
C PRO A 377 -2.30 5.89 -16.33
N ASP A 378 -3.43 5.54 -15.73
CA ASP A 378 -4.62 6.37 -15.57
C ASP A 378 -5.11 6.38 -14.12
N GLY A 379 -5.94 7.37 -13.79
CA GLY A 379 -6.62 7.50 -12.51
C GLY A 379 -8.04 6.92 -12.56
N GLY A 380 -8.70 6.91 -11.40
CA GLY A 380 -10.10 6.52 -11.31
C GLY A 380 -10.51 6.14 -9.90
N THR A 381 -11.76 5.72 -9.76
CA THR A 381 -12.31 5.22 -8.49
C THR A 381 -12.32 3.69 -8.49
N CYS A 382 -11.64 3.12 -7.51
CA CYS A 382 -11.61 1.68 -7.29
C CYS A 382 -12.90 1.24 -6.60
N VAL A 383 -13.67 0.38 -7.26
CA VAL A 383 -14.94 -0.13 -6.74
C VAL A 383 -15.03 -1.64 -6.92
N ARG A 384 -15.82 -2.30 -6.07
CA ARG A 384 -16.15 -3.71 -6.26
C ARG A 384 -17.04 -3.88 -7.49
N SER A 385 -16.64 -4.76 -8.41
CA SER A 385 -17.38 -5.01 -9.66
C SER A 385 -18.17 -6.31 -9.66
N GLY A 386 -17.98 -7.15 -8.64
CA GLY A 386 -18.74 -8.40 -8.49
C GLY A 386 -18.32 -9.22 -7.28
N THR A 387 -18.71 -10.49 -7.27
CA THR A 387 -18.32 -11.49 -6.27
C THR A 387 -17.21 -12.40 -6.77
N GLY A 388 -16.50 -13.03 -5.84
CA GLY A 388 -15.43 -13.97 -6.13
C GLY A 388 -14.15 -13.32 -6.63
N LEU A 389 -13.33 -14.14 -7.29
CA LEU A 389 -12.00 -13.76 -7.74
C LEU A 389 -11.90 -13.67 -9.27
N LEU A 390 -10.99 -12.83 -9.74
CA LEU A 390 -10.44 -12.78 -11.10
C LEU A 390 -8.92 -12.83 -10.97
N ASN A 391 -8.29 -13.86 -11.55
CA ASN A 391 -6.83 -14.08 -11.45
C ASN A 391 -6.29 -14.11 -10.00
N GLY A 392 -7.06 -14.70 -9.09
CA GLY A 392 -6.69 -14.81 -7.68
C GLY A 392 -7.00 -13.58 -6.83
N GLU A 393 -7.54 -12.51 -7.42
CA GLU A 393 -7.82 -11.25 -6.73
C GLU A 393 -9.32 -10.94 -6.71
N PRO A 394 -9.84 -10.23 -5.69
CA PRO A 394 -11.23 -9.79 -5.68
C PRO A 394 -11.61 -9.06 -6.97
N ARG A 395 -12.85 -9.26 -7.43
CA ARG A 395 -13.37 -8.56 -8.61
C ARG A 395 -13.57 -7.09 -8.34
N MET A 396 -12.65 -6.28 -8.86
CA MET A 396 -12.68 -4.82 -8.80
C MET A 396 -12.81 -4.21 -10.19
N ALA A 397 -13.20 -2.94 -10.26
CA ALA A 397 -13.16 -2.10 -11.44
C ALA A 397 -12.57 -0.74 -11.07
N LEU A 398 -11.79 -0.18 -11.98
CA LEU A 398 -11.40 1.22 -11.96
C LEU A 398 -12.36 1.99 -12.88
N GLN A 399 -13.10 2.95 -12.33
CA GLN A 399 -14.14 3.73 -13.03
C GLN A 399 -13.82 5.21 -13.09
#